data_AF-A0AB34U1V1-F1
#
_entry.id   AF-A0AB34U1V1-F1
#
_cell.length_a   1.000
_cell.length_b   1.000
_cell.length_c   1.000
_cell.angle_alpha   90.00
_cell.angle_beta   90.00
_cell.angle_gamma   90.00
#
_symmetry.space_group_name_H-M   'P 1'
#
loop_
_entity.id
_entity.type
_entity.pdbx_description
1 polymer ?
#
loop_
_entity_poly.entity_id
_entity_poly.type
_entity_poly.pdbx_seq_one_letter_code
_entity_poly.pdbx_strand_id
1 'polypeptide(L)'
;MTLDQNRPTLRSQRLSQITHAPHEQLDKAVKAHAPFETLASYARFVVAQYLFQTELQSLYNEPALGAIINDLPARCRAEQAGADLADLNMDLPLPVAGEVQAPSTAEALGWLFVSEGSKLGAAFLIKRAEALNLSHSFGARHLSEPAGGRAAGWKTFVRTLDGLSLTVEQEAALDRGAIAAFERFNVLLQHAYADAPVADMAQA
;
A
#
# COMPACT_ATOMS: atom_id res chain seq x y z
N MET A 1 33.56 -22.48 3.53
CA MET A 1 32.10 -22.30 3.62
C MET A 1 31.66 -21.67 2.30
N THR A 2 31.33 -22.51 1.33
CA THR A 2 30.86 -22.09 0.01
C THR A 2 29.44 -21.55 0.17
N LEU A 3 29.25 -20.26 -0.05
CA LEU A 3 27.92 -19.67 -0.19
C LEU A 3 27.24 -20.33 -1.40
N ASP A 4 26.06 -20.91 -1.18
CA ASP A 4 25.18 -21.46 -2.23
C ASP A 4 24.82 -20.34 -3.23
N GLN A 5 25.64 -20.16 -4.27
CA GLN A 5 25.39 -19.21 -5.36
C GLN A 5 24.35 -19.71 -6.37
N ASN A 6 23.63 -20.81 -6.08
CA ASN A 6 22.76 -21.47 -7.03
C ASN A 6 21.29 -21.59 -6.56
N ARG A 7 20.90 -20.88 -5.50
CA ARG A 7 19.48 -20.78 -5.14
C ARG A 7 18.82 -19.77 -6.07
N PRO A 8 17.80 -20.15 -6.86
CA PRO A 8 17.06 -19.18 -7.67
C PRO A 8 16.51 -18.07 -6.76
N THR A 9 16.64 -16.82 -7.22
CA THR A 9 16.11 -15.65 -6.51
C THR A 9 14.62 -15.85 -6.23
N LEU A 10 14.21 -15.63 -4.97
CA LEU A 10 12.80 -15.76 -4.61
C LEU A 10 11.97 -14.69 -5.33
N ARG A 11 10.72 -15.00 -5.65
CA ARG A 11 9.80 -14.10 -6.34
C ARG A 11 9.62 -12.79 -5.59
N SER A 12 9.49 -12.85 -4.26
CA SER A 12 9.42 -11.71 -3.36
C SER A 12 10.68 -10.83 -3.39
N GLN A 13 11.87 -11.43 -3.57
CA GLN A 13 13.14 -10.70 -3.70
C GLN A 13 13.23 -9.99 -5.04
N ARG A 14 12.86 -10.67 -6.13
CA ARG A 14 12.77 -10.07 -7.47
C ARG A 14 11.79 -8.91 -7.49
N LEU A 15 10.61 -9.08 -6.92
CA LEU A 15 9.61 -8.00 -6.80
C LEU A 15 10.16 -6.79 -6.04
N SER A 16 10.82 -7.02 -4.90
CA SER A 16 11.45 -5.95 -4.13
C SER A 16 12.52 -5.21 -4.94
N GLN A 17 13.26 -5.91 -5.81
CA GLN A 17 14.27 -5.30 -6.69
C GLN A 17 13.63 -4.44 -7.78
N ILE A 18 12.66 -4.98 -8.53
CA ILE A 18 12.05 -4.23 -9.64
C ILE A 18 11.20 -3.05 -9.16
N THR A 19 10.64 -3.14 -7.95
CA THR A 19 9.85 -2.06 -7.34
C THR A 19 10.67 -1.09 -6.51
N HIS A 20 11.99 -1.28 -6.40
CA HIS A 20 12.85 -0.41 -5.59
C HIS A 20 12.81 1.06 -6.06
N ALA A 21 13.01 1.30 -7.35
CA ALA A 21 12.99 2.66 -7.90
C ALA A 21 11.59 3.32 -7.80
N PRO A 22 10.47 2.66 -8.17
CA PRO A 22 9.13 3.18 -7.90
C PRO A 22 8.87 3.49 -6.41
N HIS A 23 9.33 2.62 -5.50
CA HIS A 23 9.21 2.84 -4.06
C HIS A 23 9.99 4.08 -3.59
N GLU A 24 11.24 4.27 -4.03
CA GLU A 24 12.03 5.45 -3.68
C GLU A 24 11.41 6.75 -4.20
N GLN A 25 10.87 6.74 -5.42
CA GLN A 25 10.16 7.89 -5.99
C GLN A 25 8.92 8.23 -5.17
N LEU A 26 8.14 7.20 -4.80
CA LEU A 26 6.97 7.39 -3.96
C LEU A 26 7.33 7.93 -2.57
N ASP A 27 8.36 7.40 -1.91
CA ASP A 27 8.81 7.88 -0.61
C ASP A 27 9.22 9.36 -0.67
N LYS A 28 9.91 9.79 -1.73
CA LYS A 28 10.26 11.20 -1.98
C LYS A 28 9.01 12.06 -2.16
N ALA A 29 8.04 11.60 -2.95
CA ALA A 29 6.79 12.33 -3.19
C ALA A 29 5.98 12.49 -1.89
N VAL A 30 5.84 11.42 -1.11
CA VAL A 30 5.18 11.46 0.21
C VAL A 30 5.90 12.43 1.14
N LYS A 31 7.24 12.41 1.20
CA LYS A 31 8.02 13.35 2.02
C LYS A 31 7.84 14.81 1.58
N ALA A 32 7.82 15.08 0.28
CA ALA A 32 7.64 16.43 -0.27
C ALA A 32 6.29 17.06 0.13
N HIS A 33 5.27 16.23 0.34
CA HIS A 33 3.96 16.67 0.82
C HIS A 33 3.86 16.85 2.33
N ALA A 34 4.91 16.52 3.10
CA ALA A 34 4.98 16.73 4.54
C ALA A 34 3.71 16.25 5.34
N PRO A 35 3.23 15.00 5.13
CA PRO A 35 1.92 14.53 5.59
C PRO A 35 1.72 14.50 7.11
N PHE A 36 2.75 14.73 7.91
CA PHE A 36 2.65 14.68 9.37
C PHE A 36 2.94 16.04 10.04
N GLU A 37 3.06 17.13 9.27
CA GLU A 37 3.28 18.47 9.81
C GLU A 37 1.98 19.15 10.27
N THR A 38 0.87 18.83 9.60
CA THR A 38 -0.45 19.38 9.95
C THR A 38 -1.54 18.33 9.78
N LEU A 39 -2.63 18.49 10.52
CA LEU A 39 -3.81 17.63 10.40
C LEU A 39 -4.40 17.67 8.98
N ALA A 40 -4.40 18.84 8.34
CA ALA A 40 -4.90 19.02 6.98
C ALA A 40 -4.04 18.26 5.95
N SER A 41 -2.72 18.31 6.08
CA SER A 41 -1.82 17.52 5.21
C SER A 41 -2.00 16.02 5.45
N TYR A 42 -2.13 15.61 6.72
CA TYR A 42 -2.38 14.21 7.06
C TYR A 42 -3.70 13.71 6.47
N ALA A 43 -4.78 14.47 6.57
CA ALA A 43 -6.07 14.11 5.99
C ALA A 43 -5.98 13.82 4.49
N ARG A 44 -5.19 14.60 3.72
CA ARG A 44 -4.92 14.33 2.30
C ARG A 44 -4.13 13.04 2.09
N PHE A 45 -3.17 12.75 2.97
CA PHE A 45 -2.51 11.44 2.94
C PHE A 45 -3.50 10.29 3.18
N VAL A 46 -4.45 10.43 4.13
CA VAL A 46 -5.51 9.43 4.34
C VAL A 46 -6.43 9.32 3.13
N VAL A 47 -6.74 10.41 2.42
CA VAL A 47 -7.51 10.38 1.16
C VAL A 47 -6.82 9.49 0.12
N ALA A 48 -5.52 9.66 -0.12
CA ALA A 48 -4.77 8.82 -1.05
C ALA A 48 -4.78 7.33 -0.63
N GLN A 49 -4.63 7.07 0.67
CA GLN A 49 -4.67 5.73 1.24
C GLN A 49 -6.05 5.08 1.07
N TYR A 50 -7.12 5.83 1.34
CA TYR A 50 -8.50 5.38 1.19
C TYR A 50 -8.79 5.02 -0.27
N LEU A 51 -8.51 5.93 -1.22
CA LEU A 51 -8.74 5.70 -2.65
C LEU A 51 -8.05 4.40 -3.11
N PHE A 52 -6.77 4.23 -2.77
CA PHE A 52 -6.03 3.04 -3.14
C PHE A 52 -6.60 1.77 -2.52
N GLN A 53 -6.94 1.78 -1.22
CA GLN A 53 -7.50 0.61 -0.57
C GLN A 53 -8.90 0.24 -1.09
N THR A 54 -9.74 1.23 -1.45
CA THR A 54 -11.06 0.97 -2.02
C THR A 54 -10.97 0.35 -3.41
N GLU A 55 -10.01 0.76 -4.24
CA GLU A 55 -9.78 0.12 -5.55
C GLU A 55 -9.38 -1.36 -5.41
N LEU A 56 -8.58 -1.67 -4.39
CA LEU A 56 -8.15 -3.05 -4.13
C LEU A 56 -9.19 -3.89 -3.38
N GLN A 57 -10.29 -3.29 -2.92
CA GLN A 57 -11.28 -4.01 -2.11
C GLN A 57 -11.88 -5.20 -2.87
N SER A 58 -12.07 -5.09 -4.20
CA SER A 58 -12.51 -6.20 -5.04
C SER A 58 -11.48 -7.34 -5.06
N LEU A 59 -10.18 -7.01 -5.17
CA LEU A 59 -9.10 -8.01 -5.17
C LEU A 59 -8.97 -8.72 -3.82
N TYR A 60 -9.13 -7.99 -2.71
CA TYR A 60 -9.08 -8.57 -1.37
C TYR A 60 -10.25 -9.53 -1.08
N ASN A 61 -11.36 -9.40 -1.81
CA ASN A 61 -12.54 -10.23 -1.66
C ASN A 61 -12.71 -11.26 -2.78
N GLU A 62 -11.79 -11.32 -3.73
CA GLU A 62 -11.92 -12.20 -4.90
C GLU A 62 -11.69 -13.67 -4.52
N PRO A 63 -12.65 -14.58 -4.75
CA PRO A 63 -12.56 -15.98 -4.31
C PRO A 63 -11.31 -16.70 -4.80
N ALA A 64 -10.87 -16.45 -6.03
CA ALA A 64 -9.67 -17.08 -6.59
C ALA A 64 -8.40 -16.66 -5.82
N LEU A 65 -8.32 -15.42 -5.35
CA LEU A 65 -7.21 -14.92 -4.54
C LEU A 65 -7.34 -15.37 -3.08
N GLY A 66 -8.55 -15.43 -2.54
CA GLY A 66 -8.83 -15.98 -1.20
C GLY A 66 -8.47 -17.47 -1.08
N ALA A 67 -8.58 -18.24 -2.16
CA ALA A 67 -8.12 -19.63 -2.21
C ALA A 67 -6.58 -19.77 -2.15
N ILE A 68 -5.85 -18.69 -2.47
CA ILE A 68 -4.37 -18.63 -2.38
C ILE A 68 -3.95 -18.08 -1.02
N ILE A 69 -4.61 -17.02 -0.55
CA ILE A 69 -4.32 -16.31 0.69
C ILE A 69 -5.57 -16.41 1.58
N ASN A 70 -5.60 -17.40 2.48
CA ASN A 70 -6.80 -17.75 3.24
C ASN A 70 -7.40 -16.62 4.09
N ASP A 71 -6.57 -15.70 4.57
CA ASP A 71 -6.98 -14.55 5.40
C ASP A 71 -7.11 -13.25 4.60
N LEU A 72 -7.18 -13.32 3.27
CA LEU A 72 -7.11 -12.15 2.39
C LEU A 72 -8.15 -11.06 2.70
N PRO A 73 -9.44 -11.35 2.88
CA PRO A 73 -10.43 -10.29 3.13
C PRO A 73 -10.09 -9.46 4.39
N ALA A 74 -9.59 -10.11 5.44
CA ALA A 74 -9.22 -9.46 6.70
C ALA A 74 -7.97 -8.57 6.60
N ARG A 75 -7.24 -8.62 5.47
CA ARG A 75 -6.05 -7.79 5.23
C ARG A 75 -6.39 -6.43 4.62
N CYS A 76 -7.56 -6.25 4.02
CA CYS A 76 -7.94 -4.98 3.42
C CYS A 76 -8.01 -3.86 4.48
N ARG A 77 -7.53 -2.65 4.14
CA ARG A 77 -7.55 -1.49 5.06
C ARG A 77 -8.56 -0.41 4.67
N ALA A 78 -9.43 -0.68 3.70
CA ALA A 78 -10.39 0.30 3.17
C ALA A 78 -11.33 0.83 4.26
N GLU A 79 -11.89 -0.07 5.08
CA GLU A 79 -12.79 0.31 6.18
C GLU A 79 -12.09 1.17 7.23
N GLN A 80 -10.85 0.82 7.59
CA GLN A 80 -10.07 1.59 8.56
C GLN A 80 -9.70 2.97 8.02
N ALA A 81 -9.33 3.08 6.74
CA ALA A 81 -9.04 4.37 6.11
C ALA A 81 -10.30 5.23 5.99
N GLY A 82 -11.47 4.64 5.70
CA GLY A 82 -12.74 5.37 5.68
C GLY A 82 -13.15 5.89 7.07
N ALA A 83 -12.96 5.08 8.11
CA ALA A 83 -13.18 5.50 9.49
C ALA A 83 -12.20 6.61 9.91
N ASP A 84 -10.95 6.57 9.43
CA ASP A 84 -9.99 7.65 9.68
C ASP A 84 -10.42 8.96 9.02
N LEU A 85 -10.95 8.93 7.79
CA LEU A 85 -11.52 10.13 7.16
C LEU A 85 -12.69 10.70 7.95
N ALA A 86 -13.58 9.84 8.46
CA ALA A 86 -14.69 10.26 9.31
C ALA A 86 -14.21 10.90 10.62
N ASP A 87 -13.22 10.32 11.30
CA ASP A 87 -12.59 10.88 12.51
C ASP A 87 -11.97 12.27 12.22
N LEU A 88 -11.48 12.48 11.00
CA LEU A 88 -10.89 13.73 10.53
C LEU A 88 -11.91 14.75 9.96
N ASN A 89 -13.21 14.43 10.02
CA ASN A 89 -14.30 15.22 9.42
C ASN A 89 -14.13 15.47 7.92
N MET A 90 -13.60 14.48 7.19
CA MET A 90 -13.47 14.50 5.75
C MET A 90 -14.57 13.66 5.11
N ASP A 91 -15.17 14.18 4.03
CA ASP A 91 -16.04 13.38 3.17
C ASP A 91 -15.22 12.29 2.47
N LEU A 92 -15.87 11.16 2.18
CA LEU A 92 -15.25 10.11 1.39
C LEU A 92 -15.08 10.60 -0.06
N PRO A 93 -13.86 10.57 -0.62
CA PRO A 93 -13.61 11.04 -1.97
C PRO A 93 -14.30 10.12 -3.00
N LEU A 94 -14.71 10.70 -4.12
CA LEU A 94 -15.18 9.92 -5.26
C LEU A 94 -14.02 9.15 -5.90
N PRO A 95 -14.28 7.99 -6.53
CA PRO A 95 -13.26 7.26 -7.27
C PRO A 95 -12.59 8.12 -8.34
N VAL A 96 -11.27 7.97 -8.48
CA VAL A 96 -10.46 8.65 -9.51
C VAL A 96 -10.39 7.73 -10.74
N ALA A 97 -10.54 8.26 -11.94
CA ALA A 97 -10.47 7.46 -13.16
C ALA A 97 -9.12 6.73 -13.34
N GLY A 98 -9.14 5.57 -13.99
CA GLY A 98 -7.93 4.78 -14.29
C GLY A 98 -7.61 3.76 -13.19
N GLU A 99 -8.60 3.39 -12.40
CA GLU A 99 -8.54 2.33 -11.42
C GLU A 99 -8.21 0.97 -12.06
N VAL A 100 -7.68 0.05 -11.24
CA VAL A 100 -7.42 -1.32 -11.70
C VAL A 100 -8.74 -2.02 -12.05
N GLN A 101 -8.84 -2.52 -13.27
CA GLN A 101 -10.05 -3.17 -13.79
C GLN A 101 -9.73 -4.60 -14.21
N ALA A 102 -10.37 -5.58 -13.55
CA ALA A 102 -10.29 -7.01 -13.86
C ALA A 102 -8.87 -7.54 -14.20
N PRO A 103 -7.87 -7.35 -13.31
CA PRO A 103 -6.53 -7.85 -13.55
C PRO A 103 -6.53 -9.39 -13.59
N SER A 104 -5.58 -9.99 -14.31
CA SER A 104 -5.33 -11.42 -14.16
C SER A 104 -4.95 -11.75 -12.70
N THR A 105 -5.14 -13.00 -12.27
CA THR A 105 -4.75 -13.43 -10.90
C THR A 105 -3.29 -13.07 -10.59
N ALA A 106 -2.39 -13.23 -11.55
CA ALA A 106 -0.99 -12.91 -11.38
C ALA A 106 -0.75 -11.39 -11.22
N GLU A 107 -1.37 -10.56 -12.05
CA GLU A 107 -1.33 -9.09 -11.88
C GLU A 107 -1.87 -8.68 -10.52
N ALA A 108 -3.03 -9.23 -10.11
CA ALA A 108 -3.64 -8.94 -8.82
C ALA A 108 -2.72 -9.28 -7.64
N LEU A 109 -1.97 -10.40 -7.71
CA LEU A 109 -0.97 -10.73 -6.70
C LEU A 109 0.16 -9.69 -6.63
N GLY A 110 0.54 -9.07 -7.75
CA GLY A 110 1.46 -7.93 -7.80
C GLY A 110 0.92 -6.69 -7.07
N TRP A 111 -0.35 -6.35 -7.30
CA TRP A 111 -1.03 -5.27 -6.57
C TRP A 111 -1.10 -5.53 -5.06
N LEU A 112 -1.47 -6.76 -4.68
CA LEU A 112 -1.50 -7.19 -3.29
C LEU A 112 -0.11 -7.16 -2.66
N PHE A 113 0.96 -7.51 -3.38
CA PHE A 113 2.33 -7.42 -2.87
C PHE A 113 2.69 -5.99 -2.44
N VAL A 114 2.34 -4.99 -3.25
CA VAL A 114 2.59 -3.58 -2.92
C VAL A 114 1.73 -3.12 -1.75
N SER A 115 0.44 -3.44 -1.76
CA SER A 115 -0.48 -3.08 -0.66
C SER A 115 -0.07 -3.72 0.67
N GLU A 116 0.24 -5.01 0.69
CA GLU A 116 0.71 -5.72 1.89
C GLU A 116 2.08 -5.20 2.35
N GLY A 117 3.00 -4.93 1.42
CA GLY A 117 4.33 -4.40 1.72
C GLY A 117 4.27 -3.03 2.39
N SER A 118 3.35 -2.16 1.98
CA SER A 118 3.16 -0.82 2.56
C SER A 118 2.89 -0.85 4.07
N LYS A 119 2.35 -1.95 4.60
CA LYS A 119 2.04 -2.11 6.03
C LYS A 119 3.28 -2.24 6.91
N LEU A 120 4.43 -2.63 6.36
CA LEU A 120 5.69 -2.68 7.10
C LEU A 120 6.14 -1.28 7.52
N GLY A 121 6.05 -0.32 6.59
CA GLY A 121 6.39 1.09 6.84
C GLY A 121 5.42 1.78 7.81
N ALA A 122 4.17 1.29 7.91
CA ALA A 122 3.15 1.86 8.79
C ALA A 122 3.55 1.92 10.27
N ALA A 123 4.46 1.05 10.72
CA ALA A 123 5.01 1.10 12.08
C ALA A 123 5.75 2.41 12.39
N PHE A 124 6.38 3.02 11.40
CA PHE A 124 7.03 4.32 11.54
C PHE A 124 6.03 5.46 11.40
N LEU A 125 5.06 5.32 10.50
CA LEU A 125 4.06 6.34 10.22
C LEU A 125 3.12 6.58 11.41
N ILE A 126 2.70 5.53 12.12
CA ILE A 126 1.79 5.69 13.27
C ILE A 126 2.42 6.55 14.37
N LYS A 127 3.73 6.40 14.62
CA LYS A 127 4.46 7.24 15.57
C LYS A 127 4.51 8.72 15.19
N ARG A 128 4.48 9.01 13.89
CA ARG A 128 4.39 10.40 13.39
C ARG A 128 2.97 10.94 13.51
N ALA A 129 1.96 10.10 13.29
CA ALA A 129 0.55 10.46 13.46
C ALA A 129 0.22 10.78 14.93
N GLU A 130 0.86 10.12 15.90
CA GLU A 130 0.74 10.42 17.33
C GLU A 130 1.10 11.87 17.66
N ALA A 131 2.06 12.48 16.96
CA ALA A 131 2.41 13.90 17.13
C ALA A 131 1.28 14.86 16.71
N LEU A 132 0.33 14.38 15.90
CA LEU A 132 -0.91 15.08 15.53
C LEU A 132 -2.10 14.70 16.42
N ASN A 133 -1.86 14.02 17.55
CA ASN A 133 -2.88 13.48 18.46
C ASN A 133 -3.78 12.42 17.82
N LEU A 134 -3.27 11.69 16.83
CA LEU A 134 -3.97 10.59 16.18
C LEU A 134 -3.51 9.24 16.73
N SER A 135 -4.34 8.22 16.60
CA SER A 135 -4.03 6.89 17.14
C SER A 135 -4.76 5.78 16.39
N HIS A 136 -4.45 4.53 16.75
CA HIS A 136 -5.13 3.34 16.23
C HIS A 136 -6.66 3.33 16.47
N SER A 137 -7.18 4.19 17.35
CA SER A 137 -8.60 4.30 17.66
C SER A 137 -9.22 5.64 17.23
N PHE A 138 -8.43 6.54 16.61
CA PHE A 138 -8.91 7.83 16.11
C PHE A 138 -7.98 8.37 15.01
N GLY A 139 -8.44 8.42 13.76
CA GLY A 139 -7.75 9.04 12.62
C GLY A 139 -6.48 8.33 12.12
N ALA A 140 -5.99 7.27 12.77
CA ALA A 140 -4.85 6.47 12.30
C ALA A 140 -5.08 4.95 12.40
N ARG A 141 -6.34 4.50 12.35
CA ARG A 141 -6.77 3.10 12.34
C ARG A 141 -6.09 2.33 11.20
N HIS A 142 -5.96 2.92 10.00
CA HIS A 142 -5.34 2.25 8.85
C HIS A 142 -3.82 2.01 9.03
N LEU A 143 -3.18 2.68 9.98
CA LEU A 143 -1.77 2.47 10.34
C LEU A 143 -1.61 1.46 11.48
N SER A 144 -2.69 0.97 12.08
CA SER A 144 -2.66 0.06 13.24
C SER A 144 -1.92 -1.24 12.96
N GLU A 145 -1.37 -1.84 14.01
CA GLU A 145 -0.75 -3.16 13.90
C GLU A 145 -1.84 -4.22 13.69
N PRO A 146 -1.76 -5.04 12.61
CA PRO A 146 -2.71 -6.12 12.43
C PRO A 146 -2.55 -7.17 13.52
N ALA A 147 -3.63 -7.93 13.77
CA ALA A 147 -3.57 -9.10 14.64
C ALA A 147 -2.45 -10.06 14.18
N GLY A 148 -1.60 -10.49 15.12
CA GLY A 148 -0.43 -11.34 14.82
C GLY A 148 0.84 -10.59 14.42
N GLY A 149 0.77 -9.26 14.22
CA GLY A 149 1.93 -8.40 14.01
C GLY A 149 2.38 -8.29 12.55
N ARG A 150 2.93 -7.12 12.19
CA ARG A 150 3.27 -6.76 10.79
C ARG A 150 4.25 -7.73 10.15
N ALA A 151 5.32 -8.04 10.88
CA ALA A 151 6.40 -8.89 10.36
C ALA A 151 5.92 -10.31 10.10
N ALA A 152 5.07 -10.87 10.97
CA ALA A 152 4.51 -12.20 10.78
C ALA A 152 3.53 -12.22 9.59
N GLY A 153 2.61 -11.24 9.52
CA GLY A 153 1.66 -11.10 8.43
C GLY A 153 2.34 -10.98 7.06
N TRP A 154 3.43 -10.20 6.98
CA TRP A 154 4.25 -10.08 5.77
C TRP A 154 4.97 -11.39 5.42
N LYS A 155 5.64 -12.02 6.40
CA LYS A 155 6.35 -13.30 6.19
C LYS A 155 5.43 -14.40 5.68
N THR A 156 4.19 -14.45 6.17
CA THR A 156 3.19 -15.41 5.69
C THR A 156 2.80 -15.10 4.25
N PHE A 157 2.49 -13.84 3.95
CA PHE A 157 2.13 -13.42 2.59
C PHE A 157 3.23 -13.74 1.57
N VAL A 158 4.48 -13.35 1.81
CA VAL A 158 5.58 -13.61 0.85
C VAL A 158 5.88 -15.10 0.71
N ARG A 159 5.72 -15.90 1.77
CA ARG A 159 5.90 -17.35 1.69
C ARG A 159 4.86 -18.01 0.80
N THR A 160 3.59 -17.59 0.93
CA THR A 160 2.52 -18.03 0.03
C THR A 160 2.86 -17.64 -1.40
N LEU A 161 3.24 -16.38 -1.62
CA LEU A 161 3.58 -15.87 -2.95
C LEU A 161 4.76 -16.62 -3.57
N ASP A 162 5.84 -16.86 -2.82
CA ASP A 162 7.04 -17.57 -3.28
C ASP A 162 6.76 -19.05 -3.57
N GLY A 163 5.79 -19.66 -2.88
CA GLY A 163 5.39 -21.06 -3.06
C GLY A 163 4.54 -21.34 -4.31
N LEU A 164 4.07 -20.31 -5.02
CA LEU A 164 3.25 -20.49 -6.21
C LEU A 164 4.06 -21.02 -7.41
N SER A 165 3.44 -21.95 -8.14
CA SER A 165 3.91 -22.37 -9.46
C SER A 165 3.27 -21.48 -10.52
N LEU A 166 4.05 -20.56 -11.07
CA LEU A 166 3.61 -19.62 -12.10
C LEU A 166 4.33 -19.89 -13.43
N THR A 167 3.65 -19.67 -14.56
CA THR A 167 4.29 -19.65 -15.88
C THR A 167 5.11 -18.36 -16.05
N VAL A 168 5.98 -18.32 -17.06
CA VAL A 168 6.78 -17.13 -17.38
C VAL A 168 5.88 -15.91 -17.64
N GLU A 169 4.76 -16.11 -18.31
CA GLU A 169 3.77 -15.06 -18.61
C GLU A 169 3.10 -14.54 -17.34
N GLN A 170 2.79 -15.44 -16.40
CA GLN A 170 2.23 -15.07 -15.10
C GLN A 170 3.27 -14.34 -14.24
N GLU A 171 4.55 -14.74 -14.27
CA GLU A 171 5.62 -14.01 -13.60
C GLU A 171 5.75 -12.57 -14.13
N ALA A 172 5.70 -12.40 -15.45
CA ALA A 172 5.74 -11.07 -16.06
C ALA A 172 4.47 -10.25 -15.75
N ALA A 173 3.31 -10.89 -15.69
CA ALA A 173 2.04 -10.25 -15.30
C ALA A 173 2.08 -9.76 -13.85
N LEU A 174 2.62 -10.58 -12.96
CA LEU A 174 2.82 -10.23 -11.57
C LEU A 174 3.76 -9.02 -11.41
N ASP A 175 4.85 -8.96 -12.18
CA ASP A 175 5.77 -7.83 -12.18
C ASP A 175 5.09 -6.54 -12.65
N ARG A 176 4.31 -6.62 -13.74
CA ARG A 176 3.50 -5.49 -14.24
C ARG A 176 2.51 -4.99 -13.19
N GLY A 177 1.82 -5.91 -12.50
CA GLY A 177 0.87 -5.56 -11.44
C GLY A 177 1.52 -4.80 -10.29
N ALA A 178 2.71 -5.23 -9.86
CA ALA A 178 3.44 -4.55 -8.79
C ALA A 178 3.91 -3.14 -9.20
N ILE A 179 4.41 -2.97 -10.43
CA ILE A 179 4.82 -1.65 -10.94
C ILE A 179 3.60 -0.73 -11.07
N ALA A 180 2.51 -1.22 -11.68
CA ALA A 180 1.27 -0.48 -11.86
C ALA A 180 0.66 -0.02 -10.52
N ALA A 181 0.79 -0.81 -9.46
CA ALA A 181 0.33 -0.43 -8.13
C ALA A 181 1.06 0.78 -7.55
N PHE A 182 2.39 0.87 -7.72
CA PHE A 182 3.16 2.06 -7.32
C PHE A 182 2.79 3.29 -8.16
N GLU A 183 2.68 3.12 -9.48
CA GLU A 183 2.28 4.19 -10.40
C GLU A 183 0.89 4.72 -10.04
N ARG A 184 -0.06 3.82 -9.76
CA ARG A 184 -1.41 4.18 -9.35
C ARG A 184 -1.42 4.94 -8.04
N PHE A 185 -0.68 4.48 -7.03
CA PHE A 185 -0.62 5.19 -5.75
C PHE A 185 -0.02 6.60 -5.91
N ASN A 186 0.96 6.79 -6.81
CA ASN A 186 1.47 8.12 -7.14
C ASN A 186 0.39 9.04 -7.74
N VAL A 187 -0.44 8.53 -8.67
CA VAL A 187 -1.56 9.30 -9.24
C VAL A 187 -2.55 9.71 -8.16
N LEU A 188 -2.92 8.78 -7.27
CA LEU A 188 -3.84 9.04 -6.17
C LEU A 188 -3.27 10.03 -5.14
N LEU A 189 -1.96 9.94 -4.87
CA LEU A 189 -1.26 10.88 -4.01
C LEU A 189 -1.29 12.30 -4.62
N GLN A 190 -0.97 12.43 -5.90
CA GLN A 190 -1.05 13.73 -6.59
C GLN A 190 -2.48 14.29 -6.57
N HIS A 191 -3.48 13.46 -6.83
CA HIS A 191 -4.89 13.86 -6.76
C HIS A 191 -5.27 14.40 -5.37
N ALA A 192 -4.91 13.68 -4.30
CA ALA A 192 -5.24 14.08 -2.93
C ALA A 192 -4.60 15.43 -2.51
N TYR A 193 -3.47 15.79 -3.13
CA TYR A 193 -2.72 17.00 -2.85
C TYR A 193 -2.87 18.11 -3.90
N ALA A 194 -3.67 17.92 -4.95
CA ALA A 194 -3.82 18.88 -6.05
C ALA A 194 -4.27 20.27 -5.59
N ASP A 195 -5.19 20.33 -4.62
CA ASP A 195 -5.70 21.59 -4.04
C ASP A 195 -5.04 21.94 -2.70
N ALA A 196 -3.84 21.41 -2.42
CA ALA A 196 -3.10 21.82 -1.23
C ALA A 196 -2.75 23.29 -1.38
N PRO A 197 -3.06 24.15 -0.38
CA PRO A 197 -2.48 25.49 -0.38
C PRO A 197 -0.97 25.31 -0.44
N VAL A 198 -0.32 25.98 -1.39
CA VAL A 198 1.14 26.01 -1.49
C VAL A 198 1.60 26.56 -0.15
N ALA A 199 2.04 25.68 0.76
CA ALA A 199 2.73 26.11 1.94
C ALA A 199 3.91 26.91 1.40
N ASP A 200 3.92 28.21 1.71
CA ASP A 200 5.00 29.11 1.35
C ASP A 200 6.30 28.33 1.57
N MET A 201 7.08 28.15 0.51
CA MET A 201 8.42 27.61 0.62
C MET A 201 9.22 28.63 1.42
N ALA A 202 9.04 28.62 2.74
CA ALA A 202 9.81 29.39 3.68
C ALA A 202 11.20 28.78 3.66
N GLN A 203 12.04 29.42 2.84
CA GLN A 203 13.48 29.38 2.95
C GLN A 203 13.89 29.54 4.42
N ALA A 204 14.61 28.55 4.93
CA ALA A 204 15.67 28.73 5.93
C ALA A 204 16.63 27.53 5.84
#